data_AF-A0A1W9NZS9-F1
#
_entry.id   AF-A0A1W9NZS9-F1
#
_cell.length_a   1.000
_cell.length_b   1.000
_cell.length_c   1.000
_cell.angle_alpha   90.00
_cell.angle_beta   90.00
_cell.angle_gamma   90.00
#
_symmetry.space_group_name_H-M   'P 1'
#
loop_
_entity.id
_entity.type
_entity.pdbx_description
1 polymer ?
#
loop_
_entity_poly.entity_id
_entity_poly.type
_entity_poly.pdbx_seq_one_letter_code
_entity_poly.pdbx_strand_id
1 'polypeptide(L)'
;PHPSNPKKIIFASFNKGAFQIFGPEDLEPIVEKTVVLAKRSPDYQYKKYQPALSLTIDPAKVEKYKGIGKLYLSSRPPLDAIVSTDGSIFGGSAIAFSDLLADHTFYLMAYQVQSFRSYYFTYINQRNRLQFATSAFQYTFYYYPDFYYYDPTLYNYLSYRDAIATRKISGLNISAYYPFNKFYRAEASLNYAHYEEDFYDPYMLSYLYLYNRSFSYFWNGNLLAASFSLVGETTHFKNYGPAAGNTFSLTLSQAIPVSQDFFKNTTGQVDLRQYFYLGSDALFVLFWR
;
A
#
# COMPACT_ATOMS: atom_id res chain seq x y z
N PRO A 1 43.26 5.74 37.06
CA PRO A 1 43.60 6.25 38.41
C PRO A 1 45.12 6.28 38.61
N HIS A 2 45.69 7.40 39.08
CA HIS A 2 47.13 7.51 39.33
C HIS A 2 47.55 6.59 40.50
N PRO A 3 48.63 5.81 40.39
CA PRO A 3 49.03 4.83 41.42
C PRO A 3 49.22 5.44 42.82
N SER A 4 49.71 6.69 42.88
CA SER A 4 50.02 7.40 44.12
C SER A 4 48.89 8.32 44.59
N ASN A 5 47.89 8.61 43.75
CA ASN A 5 46.76 9.48 44.11
C ASN A 5 45.48 8.97 43.41
N PRO A 6 44.67 8.14 44.09
CA PRO A 6 43.49 7.52 43.52
C PRO A 6 42.43 8.51 43.00
N LYS A 7 42.46 9.76 43.49
CA LYS A 7 41.52 10.82 43.10
C LYS A 7 41.96 11.60 41.86
N LYS A 8 43.19 11.41 41.37
CA LYS A 8 43.68 12.06 40.15
C LYS A 8 43.19 11.28 38.93
N ILE A 9 42.33 11.91 38.15
CA ILE A 9 41.83 11.37 36.89
C ILE A 9 42.86 11.64 35.81
N ILE A 10 43.30 10.57 35.17
CA ILE A 10 44.24 10.59 34.05
C ILE A 10 43.57 9.81 32.93
N PHE A 11 43.51 10.37 31.74
CA PHE A 11 42.95 9.71 30.57
C PHE A 11 43.88 9.89 29.37
N ALA A 12 43.94 8.86 28.53
CA ALA A 12 44.69 8.91 27.28
C ALA A 12 43.72 9.29 26.15
N SER A 13 44.12 10.24 25.31
CA SER A 13 43.34 10.64 24.14
C SER A 13 44.27 10.86 22.95
N PHE A 14 43.77 10.58 21.75
CA PHE A 14 44.53 10.80 20.51
C PHE A 14 44.36 12.26 20.08
N ASN A 15 45.44 13.02 20.10
CA ASN A 15 45.44 14.44 19.73
C ASN A 15 46.69 14.76 18.90
N LYS A 16 46.51 15.53 17.80
CA LYS A 16 47.58 15.93 16.87
C LYS A 16 48.50 14.78 16.42
N GLY A 17 47.92 13.62 16.12
CA GLY A 17 48.63 12.50 15.51
C GLY A 17 49.36 11.55 16.47
N ALA A 18 49.22 11.72 17.80
CA ALA A 18 49.78 10.80 18.78
C ALA A 18 48.84 10.58 19.97
N PHE A 19 48.96 9.42 20.61
CA PHE A 19 48.33 9.19 21.91
C PHE A 19 49.06 9.98 22.98
N GLN A 20 48.33 10.88 23.63
CA GLN A 20 48.84 11.74 24.70
C GLN A 20 48.06 11.46 25.97
N ILE A 21 48.74 11.57 27.10
CA ILE A 21 48.15 11.43 28.43
C ILE A 21 47.78 12.83 28.92
N PHE A 22 46.49 13.04 29.16
CA PHE A 22 45.96 14.28 29.67
C PHE A 22 45.53 14.08 31.12
N GLY A 23 45.92 15.03 31.96
CA GLY A 23 45.51 15.09 33.35
C GLY A 23 45.50 16.54 33.79
N PRO A 24 44.46 17.01 34.48
CA PRO A 24 44.46 18.36 35.06
C PRO A 24 45.55 18.46 36.14
N GLU A 25 46.28 19.58 36.16
CA GLU A 25 47.31 19.82 37.18
C GLU A 25 46.67 20.13 38.53
N ASP A 26 45.58 20.91 38.56
CA ASP A 26 44.81 21.25 39.76
C ASP A 26 43.33 21.48 39.43
N LEU A 27 42.57 20.42 39.12
CA LEU A 27 41.11 20.50 39.19
C LEU A 27 40.70 20.12 40.60
N GLU A 28 40.34 21.11 41.41
CA GLU A 28 39.53 20.84 42.61
C GLU A 28 38.22 20.20 42.13
N PRO A 29 37.92 18.95 42.52
CA PRO A 29 36.70 18.31 42.11
C PRO A 29 35.54 19.07 42.74
N ILE A 30 34.85 19.88 41.94
CA ILE A 30 33.52 20.36 42.29
C ILE A 30 32.65 19.11 42.22
N VAL A 31 32.35 18.54 43.39
CA VAL A 31 31.38 17.46 43.50
C VAL A 31 30.09 17.99 42.90
N GLU A 32 29.70 17.45 41.74
CA GLU A 32 28.37 17.69 41.19
C GLU A 32 27.39 17.42 42.33
N LYS A 33 26.63 18.45 42.72
CA LYS A 33 25.61 18.32 43.76
C LYS A 33 24.80 17.10 43.40
N THR A 34 24.87 16.05 44.23
CA THR A 34 24.03 14.87 44.09
C THR A 34 22.61 15.39 43.94
N VAL A 35 22.03 15.22 42.75
CA VAL A 35 20.64 15.59 42.50
C VAL A 35 19.81 14.57 43.26
N VAL A 36 19.61 14.85 44.54
CA VAL A 36 18.66 14.10 45.36
C VAL A 36 17.31 14.49 44.78
N LEU A 37 16.59 13.50 44.24
CA LEU A 37 15.20 13.68 43.83
C LEU A 37 14.49 14.43 44.96
N ALA A 38 14.00 15.63 44.66
CA ALA A 38 13.30 16.44 45.64
C ALA A 38 12.21 15.56 46.24
N LYS A 39 12.23 15.40 47.58
CA LYS A 39 11.16 14.67 48.26
C LYS A 39 9.85 15.33 47.85
N ARG A 40 8.97 14.53 47.22
CA ARG A 40 7.64 14.98 46.78
C ARG A 40 7.00 15.72 47.94
N SER A 41 6.60 16.97 47.71
CA SER A 41 5.94 17.76 48.75
C SER A 41 4.77 16.95 49.32
N PRO A 42 4.60 16.86 50.65
CA PRO A 42 3.44 16.22 51.26
C PRO A 42 2.11 16.86 50.79
N ASP A 43 2.17 18.09 50.27
CA ASP A 43 1.03 18.80 49.70
C ASP A 43 0.68 18.40 48.26
N TYR A 44 1.50 17.56 47.61
CA TYR A 44 1.15 17.03 46.30
C TYR A 44 0.06 15.97 46.45
N GLN A 45 -1.19 16.41 46.50
CA GLN A 45 -2.34 15.53 46.38
C GLN A 45 -2.44 15.04 44.93
N TYR A 46 -2.25 13.75 44.73
CA TYR A 46 -2.60 13.10 43.47
C TYR A 46 -4.09 13.33 43.21
N LYS A 47 -4.43 14.26 42.31
CA LYS A 47 -5.79 14.44 41.84
C LYS A 47 -6.13 13.23 40.98
N LYS A 48 -6.84 12.27 41.57
CA LYS A 48 -7.39 11.12 40.85
C LYS A 48 -8.20 11.68 39.69
N TYR A 49 -7.88 11.25 38.47
CA TYR A 49 -8.63 11.63 37.29
C TYR A 49 -10.12 11.32 37.52
N GLN A 50 -10.95 12.34 37.46
CA GLN A 50 -12.40 12.22 37.44
C GLN A 50 -12.85 12.60 36.03
N PRO A 51 -13.51 11.70 35.29
CA PRO A 51 -13.99 12.04 33.96
C PRO A 51 -15.03 13.16 34.08
N ALA A 52 -14.98 14.13 33.17
CA ALA A 52 -15.94 15.23 33.12
C ALA A 52 -17.38 14.74 32.85
N LEU A 53 -17.52 13.51 32.32
CA LEU A 53 -18.79 12.87 32.03
C LEU A 53 -18.74 11.41 32.49
N SER A 54 -19.68 11.02 33.34
CA SER A 54 -19.93 9.62 33.68
C SER A 54 -21.25 9.20 33.05
N LEU A 55 -21.18 8.42 31.97
CA LEU A 55 -22.36 7.85 31.33
C LEU A 55 -22.68 6.52 32.00
N THR A 56 -23.82 6.45 32.69
CA THR A 56 -24.34 5.19 33.21
C THR A 56 -24.90 4.38 32.06
N ILE A 57 -24.35 3.18 31.84
CA ILE A 57 -24.88 2.25 30.84
C ILE A 57 -26.18 1.70 31.39
N ASP A 58 -27.27 1.87 30.64
CA ASP A 58 -28.56 1.24 30.94
C ASP A 58 -28.50 -0.25 30.54
N PRO A 59 -28.46 -1.21 31.49
CA PRO A 59 -28.32 -2.62 31.17
C PRO A 59 -29.49 -3.16 30.34
N ALA A 60 -30.66 -2.54 30.41
CA ALA A 60 -31.83 -2.94 29.64
C ALA A 60 -31.69 -2.65 28.14
N LYS A 61 -30.78 -1.75 27.74
CA LYS A 61 -30.50 -1.38 26.35
C LYS A 61 -29.30 -2.11 25.75
N VAL A 62 -28.67 -3.01 26.50
CA VAL A 62 -27.53 -3.80 26.02
C VAL A 62 -28.04 -4.92 25.13
N GLU A 63 -27.75 -4.84 23.84
CA GLU A 63 -28.15 -5.84 22.85
C GLU A 63 -26.93 -6.55 22.25
N LYS A 64 -27.12 -7.83 21.87
CA LYS A 64 -26.08 -8.57 21.15
C LYS A 64 -25.96 -8.02 19.73
N TYR A 65 -24.74 -7.66 19.35
CA TYR A 65 -24.42 -7.24 17.99
C TYR A 65 -24.68 -8.36 16.97
N LYS A 66 -25.40 -8.02 15.88
CA LYS A 66 -25.79 -8.97 14.83
C LYS A 66 -25.15 -8.72 13.45
N GLY A 67 -24.45 -7.59 13.26
CA GLY A 67 -23.93 -7.14 11.96
C GLY A 67 -24.95 -6.34 11.13
N ILE A 68 -24.49 -5.69 10.06
CA ILE A 68 -25.22 -5.03 8.92
C ILE A 68 -26.52 -4.26 9.24
N GLY A 69 -26.71 -3.84 10.50
CA GLY A 69 -27.78 -2.96 10.94
C GLY A 69 -27.66 -1.56 10.34
N LYS A 70 -27.56 -0.53 11.18
CA LYS A 70 -27.31 0.82 10.65
C LYS A 70 -25.90 0.89 10.06
N LEU A 71 -25.81 1.47 8.87
CA LEU A 71 -24.54 1.77 8.22
C LEU A 71 -24.12 3.19 8.57
N TYR A 72 -22.83 3.35 8.84
CA TYR A 72 -22.19 4.60 9.18
C TYR A 72 -21.16 4.95 8.11
N LEU A 73 -21.01 6.23 7.84
CA LEU A 73 -19.95 6.71 6.98
C LEU A 73 -18.61 6.47 7.68
N SER A 74 -17.79 5.59 7.11
CA SER A 74 -16.51 5.16 7.71
C SER A 74 -15.39 6.19 7.51
N SER A 75 -15.48 7.00 6.45
CA SER A 75 -14.55 8.10 6.19
C SER A 75 -15.25 9.24 5.47
N ARG A 76 -14.74 10.47 5.67
CA ARG A 76 -15.19 11.62 4.87
C ARG A 76 -14.83 11.36 3.40
N PRO A 77 -15.77 11.48 2.45
CA PRO A 77 -15.46 11.31 1.04
C PRO A 77 -14.37 12.30 0.62
N PRO A 78 -13.25 11.83 0.03
CA PRO A 78 -12.32 12.74 -0.60
C PRO A 78 -13.04 13.41 -1.78
N LEU A 79 -12.86 14.71 -1.90
CA LEU A 79 -13.30 15.49 -3.05
C LEU A 79 -12.04 16.09 -3.63
N ASP A 80 -11.44 15.36 -4.57
CA ASP A 80 -10.17 15.74 -5.17
C ASP A 80 -10.42 16.21 -6.59
N ALA A 81 -9.83 17.35 -6.94
CA ALA A 81 -9.75 17.87 -8.29
C ALA A 81 -8.32 18.34 -8.53
N ILE A 82 -7.65 17.69 -9.47
CA ILE A 82 -6.28 17.98 -9.87
C ILE A 82 -6.34 18.48 -11.31
N VAL A 83 -5.67 19.61 -11.55
CA VAL A 83 -5.45 20.13 -12.89
C VAL A 83 -4.02 19.77 -13.27
N SER A 84 -3.87 18.99 -14.33
CA SER A 84 -2.57 18.61 -14.88
C SER A 84 -2.00 19.73 -15.75
N THR A 85 -0.70 19.66 -16.06
CA THR A 85 0.02 20.68 -16.85
C THR A 85 -0.49 20.84 -18.28
N ASP A 86 -1.20 19.84 -18.81
CA ASP A 86 -1.86 19.88 -20.11
C ASP A 86 -3.27 20.51 -20.07
N GLY A 87 -3.76 20.88 -18.88
CA GLY A 87 -5.12 21.35 -18.65
C GLY A 87 -6.17 20.25 -18.56
N SER A 88 -5.80 18.97 -18.46
CA SER A 88 -6.75 17.92 -18.09
C SER A 88 -7.16 18.06 -16.64
N ILE A 89 -8.44 17.78 -16.38
CA ILE A 89 -8.98 17.71 -15.03
C ILE A 89 -9.10 16.24 -14.68
N PHE A 90 -8.40 15.86 -13.62
CA PHE A 90 -8.61 14.60 -12.92
C PHE A 90 -9.40 14.89 -11.66
N GLY A 91 -10.49 14.17 -11.45
CA GLY A 91 -11.24 14.35 -10.22
C GLY A 91 -12.18 13.21 -9.94
N GLY A 92 -12.63 13.14 -8.70
CA GLY A 92 -13.55 12.10 -8.29
C GLY A 92 -13.73 12.04 -6.79
N SER A 93 -14.44 11.01 -6.37
CA SER A 93 -14.75 10.79 -4.97
C SER A 93 -14.91 9.31 -4.68
N ALA A 94 -14.71 8.97 -3.42
CA ALA A 94 -14.98 7.65 -2.88
C ALA A 94 -15.82 7.78 -1.61
N ILE A 95 -16.74 6.84 -1.39
CA ILE A 95 -17.57 6.79 -0.20
C ILE A 95 -17.52 5.38 0.35
N ALA A 96 -17.32 5.27 1.66
CA ALA A 96 -17.24 4.00 2.34
C ALA A 96 -18.22 3.95 3.51
N PHE A 97 -19.08 2.95 3.54
CA PHE A 97 -20.04 2.70 4.61
C PHE A 97 -19.69 1.42 5.34
N SER A 98 -19.74 1.43 6.66
CA SER A 98 -19.54 0.22 7.47
C SER A 98 -20.58 0.11 8.57
N ASP A 99 -20.84 -1.11 9.04
CA ASP A 99 -21.57 -1.28 10.29
C ASP A 99 -20.70 -0.89 11.50
N LEU A 100 -21.28 -0.99 12.71
CA LEU A 100 -20.67 -0.46 13.95
C LEU A 100 -19.28 -1.06 14.25
N LEU A 101 -19.05 -2.33 13.90
CA LEU A 101 -17.78 -3.02 14.13
C LEU A 101 -16.92 -3.16 12.86
N ALA A 102 -17.36 -2.59 11.74
CA ALA A 102 -16.75 -2.75 10.42
C ALA A 102 -16.60 -4.21 9.96
N ASP A 103 -17.50 -5.08 10.42
CA ASP A 103 -17.63 -6.46 9.95
C ASP A 103 -18.06 -6.50 8.48
N HIS A 104 -18.87 -5.51 8.08
CA HIS A 104 -19.40 -5.36 6.73
C HIS A 104 -19.10 -3.95 6.24
N THR A 105 -18.40 -3.85 5.10
CA THR A 105 -18.02 -2.57 4.49
C THR A 105 -18.45 -2.52 3.03
N PHE A 106 -19.06 -1.41 2.62
CA PHE A 106 -19.36 -1.06 1.25
C PHE A 106 -18.46 0.10 0.84
N TYR A 107 -17.79 -0.04 -0.29
CA TYR A 107 -16.91 0.98 -0.86
C TYR A 107 -17.38 1.29 -2.27
N LEU A 108 -17.58 2.58 -2.55
CA LEU A 108 -17.96 3.08 -3.87
C LEU A 108 -16.97 4.15 -4.26
N MET A 109 -16.54 4.14 -5.52
CA MET A 109 -15.57 5.07 -6.04
C MET A 109 -15.90 5.40 -7.48
N ALA A 110 -15.86 6.70 -7.80
CA ALA A 110 -16.03 7.21 -9.14
C ALA A 110 -14.97 8.28 -9.40
N TYR A 111 -14.13 8.04 -10.40
CA TYR A 111 -13.11 8.99 -10.86
C TYR A 111 -13.27 9.26 -12.35
N GLN A 112 -12.93 10.47 -12.76
CA GLN A 112 -12.92 10.91 -14.13
C GLN A 112 -11.54 11.48 -14.48
N VAL A 113 -11.00 11.01 -15.61
CA VAL A 113 -9.84 11.60 -16.28
C VAL A 113 -10.34 12.01 -17.66
N GLN A 114 -10.36 13.31 -17.97
CA GLN A 114 -10.86 13.80 -19.25
C GLN A 114 -12.29 13.29 -19.56
N SER A 115 -12.51 12.55 -20.66
CA SER A 115 -13.79 11.95 -21.05
C SER A 115 -14.07 10.58 -20.43
N PHE A 116 -13.06 9.93 -19.86
CA PHE A 116 -13.16 8.56 -19.36
C PHE A 116 -13.50 8.52 -17.88
N ARG A 117 -14.30 7.52 -17.51
CA ARG A 117 -14.79 7.35 -16.15
C ARG A 117 -14.43 5.96 -15.63
N SER A 118 -13.87 5.95 -14.44
CA SER A 118 -13.58 4.74 -13.68
C SER A 118 -14.57 4.62 -12.54
N TYR A 119 -15.17 3.44 -12.42
CA TYR A 119 -16.14 3.10 -11.39
C TYR A 119 -15.66 1.87 -10.65
N TYR A 120 -15.82 1.86 -9.34
CA TYR A 120 -15.46 0.73 -8.51
C TYR A 120 -16.42 0.61 -7.34
N PHE A 121 -17.01 -0.57 -7.19
CA PHE A 121 -17.88 -0.93 -6.09
C PHE A 121 -17.32 -2.18 -5.43
N THR A 122 -17.22 -2.20 -4.11
CA THR A 122 -16.84 -3.40 -3.37
C THR A 122 -17.69 -3.56 -2.13
N TYR A 123 -18.12 -4.80 -1.89
CA TYR A 123 -18.61 -5.25 -0.61
C TYR A 123 -17.56 -6.16 0.05
N ILE A 124 -17.22 -5.89 1.31
CA ILE A 124 -16.25 -6.65 2.10
C ILE A 124 -16.95 -7.22 3.33
N ASN A 125 -16.76 -8.50 3.59
CA ASN A 125 -17.19 -9.18 4.81
C ASN A 125 -15.96 -9.71 5.56
N GLN A 126 -15.75 -9.18 6.77
CA GLN A 126 -14.63 -9.50 7.66
C GLN A 126 -15.09 -10.09 9.00
N ARG A 127 -16.39 -10.38 9.15
CA ARG A 127 -16.99 -10.87 10.41
C ARG A 127 -16.32 -12.13 10.94
N ASN A 128 -15.90 -13.01 10.03
CA ASN A 128 -15.31 -14.30 10.36
C ASN A 128 -13.85 -14.34 9.91
N ARG A 129 -13.15 -15.37 10.38
CA ARG A 129 -11.74 -15.61 10.01
C ARG A 129 -11.54 -15.74 8.50
N LEU A 130 -12.46 -16.40 7.80
CA LEU A 130 -12.53 -16.33 6.34
C LEU A 130 -13.18 -15.00 5.96
N GLN A 131 -12.37 -14.10 5.43
CA GLN A 131 -12.82 -12.82 4.92
C GLN A 131 -13.03 -12.94 3.42
N PHE A 132 -13.98 -12.20 2.87
CA PHE A 132 -14.19 -12.16 1.43
C PHE A 132 -14.61 -10.77 0.97
N ALA A 133 -14.32 -10.46 -0.29
CA ALA A 133 -14.77 -9.26 -0.94
C ALA A 133 -15.33 -9.59 -2.33
N THR A 134 -16.41 -8.92 -2.68
CA THR A 134 -16.99 -8.95 -4.02
C THR A 134 -16.94 -7.55 -4.59
N SER A 135 -16.35 -7.41 -5.78
CA SER A 135 -16.12 -6.13 -6.42
C SER A 135 -16.69 -6.12 -7.83
N ALA A 136 -17.20 -4.98 -8.25
CA ALA A 136 -17.54 -4.65 -9.63
C ALA A 136 -16.75 -3.42 -10.04
N PHE A 137 -16.18 -3.45 -11.24
CA PHE A 137 -15.28 -2.39 -11.67
C PHE A 137 -15.41 -2.08 -13.15
N GLN A 138 -15.09 -0.83 -13.49
CA GLN A 138 -14.79 -0.40 -14.84
C GLN A 138 -13.67 0.65 -14.76
N TYR A 139 -12.64 0.51 -15.56
CA TYR A 139 -11.60 1.54 -15.69
C TYR A 139 -10.94 1.44 -17.06
N THR A 140 -10.12 2.43 -17.39
CA THR A 140 -9.45 2.53 -18.68
C THR A 140 -7.95 2.70 -18.48
N PHE A 141 -7.16 1.83 -19.09
CA PHE A 141 -5.74 2.05 -19.26
C PHE A 141 -5.46 2.84 -20.53
N TYR A 142 -4.43 3.69 -20.46
CA TYR A 142 -3.96 4.51 -21.55
C TYR A 142 -2.55 4.06 -21.89
N TYR A 143 -2.31 3.79 -23.17
CA TYR A 143 -0.99 3.45 -23.67
C TYR A 143 -0.45 4.67 -24.40
N TYR A 144 0.64 5.20 -23.88
CA TYR A 144 1.38 6.31 -24.48
C TYR A 144 2.64 5.75 -25.14
N PRO A 145 3.03 6.28 -26.31
CA PRO A 145 4.29 5.90 -26.94
C PRO A 145 5.45 6.42 -26.07
N ASP A 146 6.54 5.66 -26.02
CA ASP A 146 7.80 6.20 -25.51
C ASP A 146 8.37 7.16 -26.55
N PHE A 147 8.19 8.47 -26.30
CA PHE A 147 8.54 9.56 -27.21
C PHE A 147 10.01 9.52 -27.67
N TYR A 148 10.90 8.84 -26.94
CA TYR A 148 12.31 8.73 -27.29
C TYR A 148 12.62 7.65 -28.34
N TYR A 149 11.83 6.59 -28.44
CA TYR A 149 12.19 5.41 -29.26
C TYR A 149 11.45 5.28 -30.59
N TYR A 150 10.26 5.88 -30.75
CA TYR A 150 9.44 5.65 -31.94
C TYR A 150 9.71 6.61 -33.10
N ASP A 151 9.75 7.93 -32.86
CA ASP A 151 10.12 8.94 -33.88
C ASP A 151 10.30 10.34 -33.24
N PRO A 152 11.53 10.90 -33.20
CA PRO A 152 11.77 12.25 -32.68
C PRO A 152 11.01 13.36 -33.42
N THR A 153 10.57 13.14 -34.66
CA THR A 153 9.86 14.14 -35.47
C THR A 153 8.39 14.30 -35.06
N LEU A 154 7.80 13.28 -34.42
CA LEU A 154 6.43 13.30 -33.92
C LEU A 154 6.28 14.03 -32.57
N TYR A 155 7.40 14.40 -31.93
CA TYR A 155 7.45 15.10 -30.64
C TYR A 155 6.61 16.40 -30.60
N ASN A 156 6.54 17.13 -31.72
CA ASN A 156 5.78 18.38 -31.82
C ASN A 156 4.30 18.18 -32.17
N TYR A 157 3.89 16.95 -32.51
CA TYR A 157 2.55 16.63 -33.03
C TYR A 157 1.74 15.71 -32.11
N LEU A 158 2.41 14.91 -31.28
CA LEU A 158 1.79 14.04 -30.30
C LEU A 158 2.07 14.58 -28.89
N SER A 159 1.01 14.98 -28.19
CA SER A 159 1.11 15.41 -26.80
C SER A 159 0.87 14.22 -25.86
N TYR A 160 1.14 14.39 -24.55
CA TYR A 160 0.75 13.39 -23.55
C TYR A 160 -0.79 13.14 -23.52
N ARG A 161 -1.61 13.94 -24.23
CA ARG A 161 -3.06 13.76 -24.34
C ARG A 161 -3.44 12.65 -25.32
N ASP A 162 -2.52 12.30 -26.21
CA ASP A 162 -2.80 11.47 -27.38
C ASP A 162 -2.36 10.03 -27.10
N ALA A 163 -3.08 9.36 -26.20
CA ALA A 163 -2.88 7.92 -25.99
C ALA A 163 -3.06 7.20 -27.33
N ILE A 164 -2.02 6.50 -27.79
CA ILE A 164 -2.06 5.77 -29.06
C ILE A 164 -3.04 4.59 -28.99
N ALA A 165 -3.28 4.05 -27.79
CA ALA A 165 -4.31 3.05 -27.55
C ALA A 165 -4.96 3.28 -26.18
N THR A 166 -6.23 2.90 -26.05
CA THR A 166 -6.85 2.70 -24.73
C THR A 166 -7.38 1.29 -24.58
N ARG A 167 -7.38 0.80 -23.35
CA ARG A 167 -8.00 -0.48 -23.00
C ARG A 167 -8.96 -0.26 -21.85
N LYS A 168 -10.25 -0.34 -22.16
CA LYS A 168 -11.32 -0.33 -21.18
C LYS A 168 -11.53 -1.74 -20.66
N ILE A 169 -11.51 -1.87 -19.33
CA ILE A 169 -11.67 -3.13 -18.62
C ILE A 169 -12.88 -2.99 -17.72
N SER A 170 -13.84 -3.90 -17.85
CA SER A 170 -15.01 -3.96 -16.98
C SER A 170 -15.21 -5.37 -16.46
N GLY A 171 -15.68 -5.54 -15.23
CA GLY A 171 -15.68 -6.88 -14.65
C GLY A 171 -16.19 -7.00 -13.24
N LEU A 172 -16.10 -8.24 -12.76
CA LEU A 172 -16.45 -8.67 -11.41
C LEU A 172 -15.28 -9.46 -10.81
N ASN A 173 -15.00 -9.24 -9.54
CA ASN A 173 -14.03 -10.01 -8.79
C ASN A 173 -14.66 -10.52 -7.50
N ILE A 174 -14.43 -11.79 -7.18
CA ILE A 174 -14.68 -12.35 -5.87
C ILE A 174 -13.32 -12.77 -5.32
N SER A 175 -12.96 -12.27 -4.15
CA SER A 175 -11.71 -12.61 -3.47
C SER A 175 -12.01 -13.14 -2.07
N ALA A 176 -11.21 -14.10 -1.64
CA ALA A 176 -11.28 -14.72 -0.33
C ALA A 176 -9.89 -14.70 0.31
N TYR A 177 -9.87 -14.44 1.60
CA TYR A 177 -8.68 -14.26 2.41
C TYR A 177 -8.80 -15.10 3.68
N TYR A 178 -7.85 -16.00 3.90
CA TYR A 178 -7.81 -16.87 5.08
C TYR A 178 -6.46 -16.77 5.80
N PRO A 179 -6.39 -16.08 6.96
CA PRO A 179 -5.17 -15.99 7.75
C PRO A 179 -4.99 -17.24 8.63
N PHE A 180 -3.94 -18.02 8.38
CA PHE A 180 -3.59 -19.18 9.22
C PHE A 180 -3.01 -18.75 10.57
N ASN A 181 -2.28 -17.64 10.58
CA ASN A 181 -1.80 -16.95 11.77
C ASN A 181 -1.40 -15.51 11.37
N LYS A 182 -0.61 -14.83 12.20
CA LYS A 182 -0.16 -13.45 11.95
C LYS A 182 0.75 -13.32 10.71
N PHE A 183 1.46 -14.39 10.34
CA PHE A 183 2.52 -14.34 9.34
C PHE A 183 2.15 -15.05 8.03
N TYR A 184 1.27 -16.05 8.07
CA TYR A 184 0.92 -16.86 6.90
C TYR A 184 -0.56 -16.82 6.59
N ARG A 185 -0.87 -16.77 5.29
CA ARG A 185 -2.24 -16.70 4.78
C ARG A 185 -2.38 -17.36 3.41
N ALA A 186 -3.61 -17.76 3.11
CA ALA A 186 -4.04 -18.15 1.78
C ALA A 186 -4.98 -17.09 1.21
N GLU A 187 -4.81 -16.78 -0.06
CA GLU A 187 -5.70 -15.90 -0.83
C GLU A 187 -6.21 -16.68 -2.04
N ALA A 188 -7.47 -16.48 -2.38
CA ALA A 188 -8.07 -17.04 -3.59
C ALA A 188 -8.92 -15.99 -4.27
N SER A 189 -9.00 -16.02 -5.59
CA SER A 189 -9.90 -15.15 -6.32
C SER A 189 -10.53 -15.80 -7.54
N LEU A 190 -11.69 -15.29 -7.93
CA LEU A 190 -12.34 -15.56 -9.19
C LEU A 190 -12.64 -14.21 -9.85
N ASN A 191 -11.99 -13.96 -10.98
CA ASN A 191 -12.06 -12.69 -11.70
C ASN A 191 -12.68 -12.89 -13.08
N TYR A 192 -13.77 -12.18 -13.35
CA TYR A 192 -14.30 -11.98 -14.69
C TYR A 192 -13.94 -10.57 -15.17
N ALA A 193 -13.36 -10.45 -16.35
CA ALA A 193 -13.07 -9.16 -16.98
C ALA A 193 -13.36 -9.22 -18.49
N HIS A 194 -14.05 -8.21 -18.99
CA HIS A 194 -14.23 -7.91 -20.40
C HIS A 194 -13.24 -6.84 -20.82
N TYR A 195 -12.51 -7.09 -21.90
CA TYR A 195 -11.49 -6.21 -22.45
C TYR A 195 -11.97 -5.64 -23.78
N GLU A 196 -11.99 -4.31 -23.85
CA GLU A 196 -12.26 -3.52 -25.06
C GLU A 196 -11.03 -2.62 -25.29
N GLU A 197 -10.40 -2.72 -26.45
CA GLU A 197 -9.19 -1.99 -26.78
C GLU A 197 -9.34 -1.29 -28.13
N ASP A 198 -9.06 0.01 -28.11
CA ASP A 198 -9.18 0.94 -29.24
C ASP A 198 -7.81 1.53 -29.57
N PHE A 199 -7.49 1.65 -30.86
CA PHE A 199 -6.28 2.33 -31.36
C PHE A 199 -6.65 3.69 -31.93
N TYR A 200 -5.86 4.70 -31.61
CA TYR A 200 -6.11 6.08 -32.02
C TYR A 200 -5.01 6.69 -32.87
N ASP A 201 -3.97 5.94 -33.27
CA ASP A 201 -2.95 6.45 -34.20
C ASP A 201 -3.54 6.68 -35.61
N PRO A 202 -3.66 7.93 -36.07
CA PRO A 202 -4.27 8.26 -37.35
C PRO A 202 -3.46 7.74 -38.55
N TYR A 203 -2.13 7.62 -38.45
CA TYR A 203 -1.29 7.12 -39.54
C TYR A 203 -1.49 5.63 -39.75
N MET A 204 -1.49 4.86 -38.66
CA MET A 204 -1.78 3.43 -38.72
C MET A 204 -3.22 3.15 -39.15
N LEU A 205 -4.20 3.89 -38.61
CA LEU A 205 -5.60 3.76 -39.03
C LEU A 205 -5.77 4.04 -40.53
N SER A 206 -5.08 5.07 -41.05
CA SER A 206 -5.08 5.39 -42.49
C SER A 206 -4.43 4.28 -43.32
N TYR A 207 -3.29 3.74 -42.88
CA TYR A 207 -2.62 2.60 -43.52
C TYR A 207 -3.51 1.35 -43.54
N LEU A 208 -4.09 0.99 -42.40
CA LEU A 208 -5.00 -0.15 -42.26
C LEU A 208 -6.22 -0.01 -43.19
N TYR A 209 -6.81 1.18 -43.25
CA TYR A 209 -7.93 1.48 -44.15
C TYR A 209 -7.52 1.35 -45.64
N LEU A 210 -6.39 1.94 -46.04
CA LEU A 210 -5.87 1.89 -47.42
C LEU A 210 -5.60 0.46 -47.91
N TYR A 211 -5.16 -0.42 -47.02
CA TYR A 211 -4.84 -1.82 -47.35
C TYR A 211 -5.95 -2.81 -46.99
N ASN A 212 -7.14 -2.34 -46.58
CA ASN A 212 -8.26 -3.14 -46.09
C ASN A 212 -7.82 -4.19 -45.03
N ARG A 213 -6.98 -3.75 -44.10
CA ARG A 213 -6.47 -4.56 -42.98
C ARG A 213 -7.09 -4.07 -41.68
N SER A 214 -7.30 -5.00 -40.76
CA SER A 214 -7.75 -4.69 -39.39
C SER A 214 -6.56 -4.84 -38.43
N PHE A 215 -6.49 -3.99 -37.40
CA PHE A 215 -5.50 -4.18 -36.34
C PHE A 215 -5.94 -5.37 -35.46
N SER A 216 -5.29 -6.52 -35.63
CA SER A 216 -5.66 -7.78 -34.94
C SER A 216 -4.80 -8.08 -33.70
N TYR A 217 -3.92 -7.17 -33.28
CA TYR A 217 -3.03 -7.39 -32.13
C TYR A 217 -3.70 -7.12 -30.77
N PHE A 218 -4.91 -6.58 -30.79
CA PHE A 218 -5.64 -6.28 -29.58
C PHE A 218 -6.39 -7.48 -29.02
N TRP A 219 -6.29 -7.58 -27.70
CA TRP A 219 -6.90 -8.64 -26.93
C TRP A 219 -8.28 -8.16 -26.53
N ASN A 220 -9.20 -8.15 -27.50
CA ASN A 220 -10.61 -7.96 -27.26
C ASN A 220 -11.26 -9.30 -26.91
N GLY A 221 -11.94 -9.38 -25.77
CA GLY A 221 -12.51 -10.63 -25.33
C GLY A 221 -12.77 -10.71 -23.83
N ASN A 222 -13.11 -11.91 -23.39
CA ASN A 222 -13.48 -12.17 -22.00
C ASN A 222 -12.39 -12.96 -21.30
N LEU A 223 -12.15 -12.66 -20.03
CA LEU A 223 -11.30 -13.43 -19.14
C LEU A 223 -12.14 -13.86 -17.96
N LEU A 224 -12.26 -15.17 -17.73
CA LEU A 224 -12.64 -15.71 -16.44
C LEU A 224 -11.42 -16.43 -15.91
N ALA A 225 -10.88 -16.01 -14.76
CA ALA A 225 -9.69 -16.60 -14.18
C ALA A 225 -9.88 -16.87 -12.70
N ALA A 226 -9.46 -18.06 -12.27
CA ALA A 226 -9.30 -18.37 -10.86
C ALA A 226 -7.83 -18.18 -10.46
N SER A 227 -7.58 -17.72 -9.24
CA SER A 227 -6.23 -17.65 -8.69
C SER A 227 -6.19 -18.18 -7.26
N PHE A 228 -5.03 -18.72 -6.88
CA PHE A 228 -4.72 -19.11 -5.52
C PHE A 228 -3.31 -18.67 -5.18
N SER A 229 -3.14 -18.12 -3.99
CA SER A 229 -1.86 -17.62 -3.49
C SER A 229 -1.61 -18.06 -2.06
N LEU A 230 -0.38 -18.49 -1.78
CA LEU A 230 0.14 -18.66 -0.43
C LEU A 230 1.14 -17.55 -0.15
N VAL A 231 0.88 -16.79 0.91
CA VAL A 231 1.69 -15.62 1.28
C VAL A 231 2.21 -15.79 2.70
N GLY A 232 3.50 -15.52 2.88
CA GLY A 232 4.16 -15.45 4.17
C GLY A 232 4.88 -14.11 4.33
N GLU A 233 4.73 -13.47 5.47
CA GLU A 233 5.33 -12.18 5.77
C GLU A 233 5.81 -12.15 7.23
N THR A 234 7.13 -12.13 7.44
CA THR A 234 7.77 -11.99 8.76
C THR A 234 8.64 -10.74 8.85
N THR A 235 8.57 -9.86 7.85
CA THR A 235 9.44 -8.69 7.79
C THR A 235 9.19 -7.74 8.96
N HIS A 236 10.27 -7.37 9.63
CA HIS A 236 10.30 -6.33 10.63
C HIS A 236 10.59 -4.99 9.96
N PHE A 237 9.71 -4.03 10.11
CA PHE A 237 9.84 -2.70 9.53
C PHE A 237 10.37 -1.69 10.55
N LYS A 238 11.32 -0.86 10.11
CA LYS A 238 11.62 0.44 10.69
C LYS A 238 10.74 1.51 10.02
N ASN A 239 10.80 2.74 10.51
CA ASN A 239 10.06 3.88 9.96
C ASN A 239 10.33 4.17 8.46
N TYR A 240 11.47 3.74 7.92
CA TYR A 240 11.86 3.99 6.54
C TYR A 240 11.93 2.72 5.66
N GLY A 241 11.60 1.53 6.18
CA GLY A 241 11.58 0.29 5.39
C GLY A 241 11.88 -1.00 6.14
N PRO A 242 12.02 -2.13 5.42
CA PRO A 242 12.40 -3.43 5.97
C PRO A 242 13.76 -3.39 6.70
N ALA A 243 13.87 -4.11 7.81
CA ALA A 243 15.10 -4.23 8.59
C ALA A 243 15.59 -5.68 8.75
N ALA A 244 14.68 -6.65 8.80
CA ALA A 244 14.99 -8.07 8.91
C ALA A 244 13.76 -8.92 8.56
N GLY A 245 13.96 -10.22 8.36
CA GLY A 245 12.87 -11.19 8.13
C GLY A 245 12.74 -11.58 6.67
N ASN A 246 11.59 -12.12 6.30
CA ASN A 246 11.34 -12.58 4.94
C ASN A 246 9.90 -12.39 4.52
N THR A 247 9.71 -12.33 3.20
CA THR A 247 8.39 -12.38 2.59
C THR A 247 8.41 -13.32 1.39
N PHE A 248 7.33 -14.06 1.21
CA PHE A 248 7.10 -14.83 0.00
C PHE A 248 5.67 -14.75 -0.47
N SER A 249 5.49 -14.87 -1.77
CA SER A 249 4.20 -15.09 -2.42
C SER A 249 4.34 -16.14 -3.52
N LEU A 250 3.58 -17.22 -3.41
CA LEU A 250 3.48 -18.24 -4.45
C LEU A 250 2.06 -18.18 -5.01
N THR A 251 1.91 -17.78 -6.26
CA THR A 251 0.61 -17.57 -6.90
C THR A 251 0.48 -18.42 -8.16
N LEU A 252 -0.66 -19.09 -8.30
CA LEU A 252 -1.08 -19.74 -9.53
C LEU A 252 -2.41 -19.13 -9.98
N SER A 253 -2.48 -18.71 -11.23
CA SER A 253 -3.72 -18.26 -11.87
C SER A 253 -3.98 -19.05 -13.15
N GLN A 254 -5.23 -19.44 -13.34
CA GLN A 254 -5.69 -20.23 -14.47
C GLN A 254 -6.92 -19.56 -15.08
N ALA A 255 -6.85 -19.22 -16.36
CA ALA A 255 -8.03 -18.84 -17.12
C ALA A 255 -8.90 -20.08 -17.40
N ILE A 256 -10.20 -19.89 -17.29
CA ILE A 256 -11.25 -20.88 -17.48
C ILE A 256 -11.97 -20.53 -18.78
N PRO A 257 -11.68 -21.23 -19.90
CA PRO A 257 -12.30 -20.92 -21.18
C PRO A 257 -13.73 -21.44 -21.25
N VAL A 258 -14.70 -20.58 -20.93
CA VAL A 258 -16.13 -20.92 -20.96
C VAL A 258 -16.67 -21.01 -22.40
N SER A 259 -16.18 -20.15 -23.30
CA SER A 259 -16.50 -20.15 -24.73
C SER A 259 -15.26 -19.85 -25.58
N GLN A 260 -15.41 -19.76 -26.91
CA GLN A 260 -14.30 -19.50 -27.84
C GLN A 260 -13.69 -18.11 -27.67
N ASP A 261 -14.47 -17.12 -27.22
CA ASP A 261 -14.05 -15.72 -27.05
C ASP A 261 -13.37 -15.46 -25.68
N PHE A 262 -13.12 -16.53 -24.91
CA PHE A 262 -12.43 -16.43 -23.62
C PHE A 262 -10.94 -16.67 -23.79
N PHE A 263 -10.15 -15.78 -23.17
CA PHE A 263 -8.71 -15.94 -23.11
C PHE A 263 -8.31 -17.21 -22.37
N LYS A 264 -7.17 -17.76 -22.80
CA LYS A 264 -6.56 -18.97 -22.25
C LYS A 264 -5.13 -18.66 -21.87
N ASN A 265 -4.86 -18.65 -20.58
CA ASN A 265 -3.51 -18.57 -20.05
C ASN A 265 -3.45 -19.26 -18.68
N THR A 266 -2.23 -19.65 -18.34
CA THR A 266 -1.86 -20.14 -17.01
C THR A 266 -0.64 -19.34 -16.58
N THR A 267 -0.71 -18.74 -15.40
CA THR A 267 0.32 -17.84 -14.90
C THR A 267 0.76 -18.32 -13.52
N GLY A 268 2.03 -18.70 -13.40
CA GLY A 268 2.69 -18.91 -12.11
C GLY A 268 3.51 -17.66 -11.75
N GLN A 269 3.43 -17.21 -10.51
CA GLN A 269 4.26 -16.13 -9.98
C GLN A 269 4.88 -16.57 -8.65
N VAL A 270 6.16 -16.28 -8.48
CA VAL A 270 6.93 -16.57 -7.27
C VAL A 270 7.66 -15.30 -6.91
N ASP A 271 7.35 -14.72 -5.75
CA ASP A 271 8.10 -13.61 -5.18
C ASP A 271 8.73 -14.11 -3.89
N LEU A 272 10.06 -14.05 -3.77
CA LEU A 272 10.81 -14.46 -2.59
C LEU A 272 11.75 -13.32 -2.19
N ARG A 273 11.67 -12.87 -0.94
CA ARG A 273 12.57 -11.85 -0.39
C ARG A 273 13.07 -12.26 0.97
N GLN A 274 14.37 -12.08 1.18
CA GLN A 274 15.04 -12.30 2.45
C GLN A 274 15.86 -11.07 2.82
N TYR A 275 15.63 -10.56 4.03
CA TYR A 275 16.27 -9.36 4.57
C TYR A 275 17.22 -9.75 5.70
N PHE A 276 18.51 -9.49 5.50
CA PHE A 276 19.57 -9.73 6.47
C PHE A 276 20.06 -8.42 7.07
N TYR A 277 19.81 -8.24 8.37
CA TYR A 277 20.31 -7.09 9.11
C TYR A 277 21.83 -7.16 9.26
N LEU A 278 22.55 -6.13 8.80
CA LEU A 278 24.01 -6.06 8.89
C LEU A 278 24.53 -5.11 9.98
N GLY A 279 23.62 -4.40 10.68
CA GLY A 279 23.96 -3.44 11.72
C GLY A 279 23.64 -1.98 11.34
N SER A 280 23.29 -1.16 12.33
CA SER A 280 22.86 0.23 12.15
C SER A 280 21.73 0.33 11.10
N ASP A 281 21.97 1.00 9.98
CA ASP A 281 21.03 1.14 8.87
C ASP A 281 21.45 0.34 7.62
N ALA A 282 22.43 -0.56 7.75
CA ALA A 282 22.87 -1.45 6.69
C ALA A 282 22.02 -2.73 6.62
N LEU A 283 21.59 -3.07 5.40
CA LEU A 283 20.75 -4.23 5.10
C LEU A 283 21.26 -4.91 3.82
N PHE A 284 21.30 -6.24 3.85
CA PHE A 284 21.49 -7.05 2.65
C PHE A 284 20.18 -7.74 2.29
N VAL A 285 19.81 -7.71 1.01
CA VAL A 285 18.54 -8.25 0.52
C VAL A 285 18.81 -9.24 -0.59
N LEU A 286 18.18 -10.40 -0.48
CA LEU A 286 18.03 -11.32 -1.60
C LEU A 286 16.59 -11.22 -2.12
N PHE A 287 16.44 -11.05 -3.42
CA PHE A 287 15.15 -10.87 -4.08
C PHE A 287 15.09 -11.72 -5.35
N TRP A 288 14.00 -12.48 -5.49
CA TRP A 288 13.67 -13.25 -6.67
C TRP A 288 12.21 -13.00 -7.05
N ARG A 289 11.97 -12.78 -8.35
CA ARG A 289 10.64 -12.56 -8.92
C ARG A 289 10.56 -13.18 -10.32
#